data_AF-A0A3P6S4V4-F1
#
_entry.id   AF-A0A3P6S4V4-F1
#
_cell.length_a   1.000
_cell.length_b   1.000
_cell.length_c   1.000
_cell.angle_alpha   90.00
_cell.angle_beta   90.00
_cell.angle_gamma   90.00
#
_symmetry.space_group_name_H-M   'P 1'
#
loop_
_entity.id
_entity.type
_entity.pdbx_description
1 polymer ?
#
loop_
_entity_poly.entity_id
_entity_poly.type
_entity_poly.pdbx_seq_one_letter_code
_entity_poly.pdbx_strand_id
1 'polypeptide(L)'
;MINSNVRSSLPLQLLLYLNRPVSCIFVVLFLSLYFFKVSVLPYPTSAKICELLLIVLFIPNEAMRLYWARKGNLTETTGYLSFSLLLNALTLSLCVYWAFFQSYVLFIEFVVVCVEAFLVIVETWFAITAVANFSRTFCAAFSLLKFVPYQVVVLPYPLIFNGIKPQYLEITASDFPSLNTLYNKSSQPLMFTSI
;
A
#
# COMPACT_ATOMS: atom_id res chain seq x y z
N MET A 1 30.93 -2.84 1.52
CA MET A 1 29.80 -1.96 1.14
C MET A 1 28.66 -2.87 0.68
N ILE A 2 27.57 -2.94 1.43
CA ILE A 2 26.39 -3.71 1.01
C ILE A 2 25.74 -2.89 -0.10
N ASN A 3 25.74 -3.42 -1.32
CA ASN A 3 25.07 -2.80 -2.45
C ASN A 3 23.55 -3.00 -2.24
N SER A 4 22.90 -2.10 -1.49
CA SER A 4 21.45 -2.09 -1.37
C SER A 4 20.88 -1.72 -2.73
N ASN A 5 20.45 -2.72 -3.48
CA ASN A 5 19.84 -2.54 -4.79
C ASN A 5 18.56 -1.71 -4.61
N VAL A 6 18.64 -0.41 -4.90
CA VAL A 6 17.51 0.52 -4.83
C VAL A 6 16.47 0.04 -5.85
N ARG A 7 15.29 -0.36 -5.36
CA ARG A 7 14.20 -0.86 -6.20
C ARG A 7 13.16 0.21 -6.54
N SER A 8 13.25 1.40 -5.97
CA SER A 8 12.37 2.52 -6.35
C SER A 8 12.38 2.74 -7.86
N SER A 9 11.20 2.99 -8.43
CA SER A 9 11.04 3.11 -9.87
C SER A 9 11.13 4.58 -10.30
N LEU A 10 12.19 4.91 -11.05
CA LEU A 10 12.37 6.22 -11.67
C LEU A 10 11.24 6.63 -12.64
N PRO A 11 10.73 5.75 -13.54
CA PRO A 11 9.68 6.16 -14.47
C PRO A 11 8.37 6.55 -13.75
N LEU A 12 8.00 5.81 -12.69
CA LEU A 12 6.84 6.17 -11.86
C LEU A 12 7.04 7.52 -11.17
N GLN A 13 8.24 7.78 -10.66
CA GLN A 13 8.55 9.05 -10.00
C GLN A 13 8.44 10.24 -10.95
N LEU A 14 8.85 10.07 -12.21
CA LEU A 14 8.72 11.08 -13.25
C LEU A 14 7.25 11.34 -13.62
N LEU A 15 6.45 10.28 -13.77
CA LEU A 15 5.01 10.40 -14.04
C LEU A 15 4.28 11.13 -12.91
N LEU A 16 4.56 10.79 -11.66
CA LEU A 16 3.97 11.48 -10.50
C LEU A 16 4.35 12.96 -10.44
N TYR A 17 5.55 13.31 -10.89
CA TYR A 17 5.99 14.69 -10.99
C TYR A 17 5.24 15.45 -12.10
N LEU A 18 5.02 14.80 -13.25
CA LEU A 18 4.26 15.36 -14.37
C LEU A 18 2.76 15.48 -14.06
N ASN A 19 2.16 14.50 -13.37
CA ASN A 19 0.75 14.51 -13.02
C ASN A 19 0.40 15.70 -12.13
N ARG A 20 1.26 16.03 -11.15
CA ARG A 20 0.97 17.10 -10.19
C ARG A 20 0.54 18.45 -10.80
N PRO A 21 1.29 19.07 -11.74
CA PRO A 21 0.84 20.30 -12.39
C PRO A 21 -0.35 20.08 -13.33
N VAL A 22 -0.43 18.93 -14.02
CA VAL A 22 -1.56 18.60 -14.91
C VAL A 22 -2.87 18.54 -14.12
N SER A 23 -2.88 17.86 -12.97
CA SER A 23 -4.05 17.75 -12.12
C SER A 23 -4.44 19.10 -11.48
N CYS A 24 -3.47 19.99 -11.19
CA CYS A 24 -3.79 21.36 -10.79
C CYS A 24 -4.51 22.14 -11.90
N ILE A 25 -4.01 22.05 -13.14
CA ILE A 25 -4.64 22.69 -14.31
C ILE A 25 -6.03 22.09 -14.55
N PHE A 26 -6.17 20.77 -14.43
CA PHE A 26 -7.44 20.04 -14.54
C PHE A 26 -8.49 20.62 -13.58
N VAL A 27 -8.16 20.74 -12.29
CA VAL A 27 -9.10 21.26 -11.27
C VAL A 27 -9.50 22.71 -11.57
N VAL A 28 -8.55 23.57 -11.94
CA VAL A 28 -8.84 24.97 -12.27
C VAL A 28 -9.77 25.08 -13.50
N LEU A 29 -9.50 24.29 -14.54
CA LEU A 29 -10.33 24.24 -15.74
C LEU A 29 -11.73 23.71 -15.44
N PHE A 30 -11.84 22.60 -14.71
CA PHE A 30 -13.13 22.01 -14.32
C PHE A 30 -13.97 22.97 -13.49
N LEU A 31 -13.34 23.66 -12.53
CA LEU A 31 -14.05 24.63 -11.69
C LEU A 31 -14.51 25.85 -12.51
N SER A 32 -13.69 26.31 -13.46
CA SER A 32 -14.05 27.43 -14.35
C SER A 32 -15.21 27.07 -15.28
N LEU A 33 -15.18 25.86 -15.86
CA LEU A 33 -16.23 25.36 -16.75
C LEU A 33 -17.53 25.07 -15.99
N TYR A 34 -17.43 24.62 -14.74
CA TYR A 34 -18.59 24.49 -13.86
C TYR A 34 -19.32 25.83 -13.66
N PHE A 35 -18.60 26.91 -13.31
CA PHE A 35 -19.23 28.23 -13.17
C PHE A 35 -19.86 28.71 -14.48
N PHE A 36 -19.19 28.50 -15.61
CA PHE A 36 -19.75 28.80 -16.93
C PHE A 36 -21.06 28.05 -17.19
N LYS A 37 -21.11 26.75 -16.89
CA LYS A 37 -22.29 25.91 -17.11
C LYS A 37 -23.44 26.30 -16.21
N VAL A 38 -23.17 26.60 -14.94
CA VAL A 38 -24.20 27.05 -13.99
C VAL A 38 -24.87 28.34 -14.44
N SER A 39 -24.11 29.26 -15.06
CA SER A 39 -24.61 30.56 -15.53
C SER A 39 -25.34 30.48 -16.88
N VAL A 40 -24.88 29.64 -17.81
CA VAL A 40 -25.35 29.66 -19.21
C VAL A 40 -26.32 28.53 -19.53
N LEU A 41 -26.12 27.33 -18.98
CA LEU A 41 -26.85 26.13 -19.40
C LEU A 41 -28.07 25.86 -18.49
N PRO A 42 -29.26 25.61 -19.09
CA PRO A 42 -30.43 25.18 -18.34
C PRO A 42 -30.39 23.65 -18.12
N TYR A 43 -30.16 23.24 -16.88
CA TYR A 43 -30.17 21.83 -16.48
C TYR A 43 -30.59 21.65 -15.02
N PRO A 44 -31.13 20.48 -14.64
CA PRO A 44 -31.77 20.29 -13.35
C PRO A 44 -30.78 20.49 -12.19
N THR A 45 -31.27 21.07 -11.09
CA THR A 45 -30.46 21.38 -9.90
C THR A 45 -29.77 20.15 -9.31
N SER A 46 -30.40 18.97 -9.40
CA SER A 46 -29.80 17.70 -8.96
C SER A 46 -28.49 17.38 -9.69
N ALA A 47 -28.44 17.60 -11.00
CA ALA A 47 -27.23 17.38 -11.80
C ALA A 47 -26.14 18.43 -11.47
N LYS A 48 -26.52 19.70 -11.24
CA LYS A 48 -25.58 20.76 -10.79
C LYS A 48 -24.88 20.42 -9.48
N ILE A 49 -25.64 19.89 -8.52
CA ILE A 49 -25.12 19.49 -7.21
C ILE A 49 -24.21 18.26 -7.36
N CYS A 50 -24.61 17.26 -8.14
CA CYS A 50 -23.82 16.05 -8.37
C CYS A 50 -22.46 16.40 -9.01
N GLU A 51 -22.45 17.26 -10.02
CA GLU A 51 -21.22 17.71 -10.67
C GLU A 51 -20.26 18.42 -9.69
N LEU A 52 -20.78 19.33 -8.87
CA LEU A 52 -20.01 20.01 -7.83
C LEU A 52 -19.42 19.03 -6.81
N LEU A 53 -20.22 18.07 -6.34
CA LEU A 53 -19.78 17.05 -5.39
C LEU A 53 -18.64 16.20 -5.95
N LEU A 54 -18.69 15.85 -7.23
CA LEU A 54 -17.63 15.08 -7.88
C LEU A 54 -16.34 15.89 -8.03
N ILE A 55 -16.43 17.18 -8.37
CA ILE A 55 -15.26 18.07 -8.40
C ILE A 55 -14.65 18.19 -7.00
N VAL A 56 -15.47 18.39 -5.97
CA VAL A 56 -15.02 18.47 -4.58
C VAL A 56 -14.42 17.14 -4.10
N LEU A 57 -14.95 16.00 -4.54
CA LEU A 57 -14.42 14.66 -4.22
C LEU A 57 -13.07 14.40 -4.91
N PHE A 58 -12.90 14.88 -6.13
CA PHE A 58 -11.67 14.68 -6.90
C PHE A 58 -10.46 15.33 -6.25
N ILE A 59 -10.58 16.54 -5.71
CA ILE A 59 -9.46 17.30 -5.11
C ILE A 59 -8.72 16.52 -4.01
N PRO A 60 -9.37 16.05 -2.93
CA PRO A 60 -8.68 15.29 -1.89
C PRO A 60 -8.24 13.91 -2.38
N ASN A 61 -9.03 13.25 -3.24
CA ASN A 61 -8.65 11.97 -3.83
C ASN A 61 -7.31 12.09 -4.59
N GLU A 62 -7.19 13.11 -5.44
CA GLU A 62 -6.00 13.37 -6.25
C GLU A 62 -4.78 13.71 -5.38
N ALA A 63 -4.96 14.53 -4.35
CA ALA A 63 -3.90 14.86 -3.41
C ALA A 63 -3.41 13.61 -2.64
N MET A 64 -4.32 12.76 -2.16
CA MET A 64 -3.98 11.53 -1.45
C MET A 64 -3.29 10.52 -2.38
N ARG A 65 -3.78 10.38 -3.61
CA ARG A 65 -3.24 9.49 -4.66
C ARG A 65 -1.76 9.80 -4.90
N LEU A 66 -1.46 11.04 -5.29
CA LEU A 66 -0.10 11.46 -5.60
C LEU A 66 0.83 11.40 -4.37
N TYR A 67 0.32 11.73 -3.18
CA TYR A 67 1.10 11.68 -1.96
C TYR A 67 1.50 10.24 -1.59
N TRP A 68 0.56 9.29 -1.63
CA TRP A 68 0.82 7.90 -1.23
C TRP A 68 1.57 7.12 -2.31
N ALA A 69 1.33 7.39 -3.59
CA ALA A 69 2.14 6.86 -4.68
C ALA A 69 3.61 7.25 -4.52
N ARG A 70 3.88 8.54 -4.30
CA ARG A 70 5.24 9.06 -4.14
C ARG A 70 5.91 8.50 -2.89
N LYS A 71 5.19 8.49 -1.77
CA LYS A 71 5.71 7.94 -0.52
C LYS A 71 6.02 6.45 -0.69
N GLY A 72 5.08 5.68 -1.23
CA GLY A 72 5.22 4.23 -1.44
C GLY A 72 6.36 3.85 -2.39
N ASN A 73 6.60 4.63 -3.45
CA ASN A 73 7.72 4.41 -4.36
C ASN A 73 9.09 4.67 -3.69
N LEU A 74 9.19 5.73 -2.88
CA LEU A 74 10.43 6.10 -2.19
C LEU A 74 10.75 5.19 -0.99
N THR A 75 9.73 4.75 -0.26
CA THR A 75 9.90 3.86 0.90
C THR A 75 9.88 2.38 0.52
N GLU A 76 9.69 2.06 -0.76
CA GLU A 76 9.59 0.68 -1.28
C GLU A 76 8.52 -0.17 -0.56
N THR A 77 7.50 0.49 -0.02
CA THR A 77 6.43 -0.14 0.76
C THR A 77 5.25 -0.45 -0.14
N THR A 78 4.92 -1.73 -0.26
CA THR A 78 3.76 -2.21 -1.03
C THR A 78 2.44 -1.64 -0.52
N GLY A 79 2.27 -1.46 0.79
CA GLY A 79 1.02 -0.97 1.39
C GLY A 79 0.57 0.40 0.88
N TYR A 80 1.47 1.40 0.89
CA TYR A 80 1.14 2.74 0.40
C TYR A 80 0.86 2.75 -1.10
N LEU A 81 1.59 1.95 -1.87
CA LEU A 81 1.43 1.88 -3.32
C LEU A 81 0.12 1.17 -3.72
N SER A 82 -0.25 0.10 -3.02
CA SER A 82 -1.54 -0.58 -3.21
C SER A 82 -2.74 0.31 -2.89
N PHE A 83 -2.65 1.12 -1.84
CA PHE A 83 -3.73 2.08 -1.57
C PHE A 83 -3.80 3.17 -2.64
N SER A 84 -2.66 3.65 -3.13
CA SER A 84 -2.68 4.58 -4.27
C SER A 84 -3.36 3.97 -5.49
N LEU A 85 -3.15 2.69 -5.78
CA LEU A 85 -3.84 2.00 -6.88
C LEU A 85 -5.38 2.00 -6.71
N LEU A 86 -5.87 1.91 -5.48
CA LEU A 86 -7.30 2.03 -5.18
C LEU A 86 -7.82 3.45 -5.44
N LEU A 87 -7.03 4.48 -5.12
CA LEU A 87 -7.35 5.86 -5.50
C LEU A 87 -7.24 6.11 -7.01
N ASN A 88 -6.36 5.42 -7.73
CA ASN A 88 -6.32 5.46 -9.20
C ASN A 88 -7.63 4.91 -9.77
N ALA A 89 -8.15 3.81 -9.23
CA ALA A 89 -9.43 3.25 -9.66
C ALA A 89 -10.60 4.23 -9.41
N LEU A 90 -10.62 4.90 -8.25
CA LEU A 90 -11.59 5.95 -7.95
C LEU A 90 -11.48 7.11 -8.96
N THR A 91 -10.26 7.54 -9.27
CA THR A 91 -10.01 8.62 -10.25
C THR A 91 -10.50 8.24 -11.65
N LEU A 92 -10.22 7.02 -12.10
CA LEU A 92 -10.70 6.52 -13.40
C LEU A 92 -12.23 6.46 -13.44
N SER A 93 -12.86 6.08 -12.33
CA SER A 93 -14.32 6.06 -12.22
C SER A 93 -14.93 7.46 -12.34
N LEU A 94 -14.28 8.47 -11.74
CA LEU A 94 -14.67 9.88 -11.90
C LEU A 94 -14.51 10.34 -13.36
N CYS A 95 -13.41 9.96 -14.02
CA CYS A 95 -13.19 10.28 -15.44
C CYS A 95 -14.29 9.68 -16.33
N VAL A 96 -14.67 8.42 -16.09
CA VAL A 96 -15.77 7.76 -16.82
C VAL A 96 -17.09 8.50 -16.61
N TYR A 97 -17.37 8.93 -15.38
CA TYR A 97 -18.57 9.73 -15.10
C TYR A 97 -18.60 11.02 -15.94
N TRP A 98 -17.53 11.82 -15.89
CA TRP A 98 -17.47 13.10 -16.61
C TRP A 98 -17.47 12.93 -18.14
N ALA A 99 -16.92 11.82 -18.65
CA ALA A 99 -16.92 11.55 -20.08
C ALA A 99 -18.28 11.12 -20.63
N PHE A 100 -19.05 10.31 -19.89
CA PHE A 100 -20.25 9.64 -20.44
C PHE A 100 -21.56 9.95 -19.73
N PHE A 101 -21.55 10.18 -18.42
CA PHE A 101 -22.77 10.26 -17.59
C PHE A 101 -23.21 11.70 -17.28
N GLN A 102 -22.40 12.69 -17.65
CA GLN A 102 -22.72 14.10 -17.46
C GLN A 102 -23.80 14.56 -18.45
N SER A 103 -24.74 15.41 -18.01
CA SER A 103 -25.85 15.87 -18.85
C SER A 103 -25.43 16.73 -20.04
N TYR A 104 -24.38 17.54 -19.86
CA TYR A 104 -23.81 18.39 -20.91
C TYR A 104 -22.30 18.23 -20.89
N VAL A 105 -21.77 17.41 -21.81
CA VAL A 105 -20.33 17.20 -21.96
C VAL A 105 -19.78 18.25 -22.91
N LEU A 106 -19.00 19.22 -22.40
CA LEU A 106 -18.30 20.17 -23.27
C LEU A 106 -17.09 19.48 -23.91
N PHE A 107 -16.77 19.83 -25.15
CA PHE A 107 -15.62 19.24 -25.86
C PHE A 107 -14.29 19.46 -25.11
N ILE A 108 -14.10 20.66 -24.54
CA ILE A 108 -12.89 20.99 -23.75
C ILE A 108 -12.81 20.11 -22.50
N GLU A 109 -13.93 19.90 -21.79
CA GLU A 109 -13.97 19.00 -20.62
C GLU A 109 -13.57 17.58 -21.02
N PHE A 110 -14.15 17.08 -22.11
CA PHE A 110 -13.87 15.73 -22.60
C PHE A 110 -12.39 15.53 -22.93
N VAL A 111 -11.76 16.47 -23.65
CA VAL A 111 -10.32 16.40 -23.99
C VAL A 111 -9.47 16.37 -22.73
N VAL A 112 -9.77 17.24 -21.75
CA VAL A 112 -9.02 17.32 -20.50
C VAL A 112 -9.18 16.05 -19.66
N VAL A 113 -10.38 15.45 -19.63
CA VAL A 113 -10.65 14.14 -19.00
C VAL A 113 -9.85 13.02 -19.67
N CYS A 114 -9.77 13.00 -21.00
CA CYS A 114 -8.96 12.00 -21.71
C CYS A 114 -7.48 12.10 -21.37
N VAL A 115 -6.93 13.33 -21.25
CA VAL A 115 -5.53 13.55 -20.88
C VAL A 115 -5.25 13.05 -19.47
N GLU A 116 -6.07 13.43 -18.48
CA GLU A 116 -5.92 12.94 -17.10
C GLU A 116 -6.06 11.41 -17.04
N ALA A 117 -7.11 10.84 -17.65
CA ALA A 117 -7.33 9.40 -17.67
C ALA A 117 -6.14 8.64 -18.28
N PHE A 118 -5.57 9.14 -19.37
CA PHE A 118 -4.41 8.54 -20.01
C PHE A 118 -3.20 8.51 -19.05
N LEU A 119 -2.88 9.63 -18.41
CA LEU A 119 -1.77 9.71 -17.46
C LEU A 119 -1.98 8.75 -16.28
N VAL A 120 -3.20 8.64 -15.77
CA VAL A 120 -3.55 7.75 -14.66
C VAL A 120 -3.43 6.28 -15.06
N ILE A 121 -3.85 5.91 -16.27
CA ILE A 121 -3.70 4.53 -16.77
C ILE A 121 -2.21 4.15 -16.85
N VAL A 122 -1.39 5.04 -17.42
CA VAL A 122 0.06 4.81 -17.53
C VAL A 122 0.70 4.71 -16.14
N GLU A 123 0.36 5.62 -15.23
CA GLU A 123 0.82 5.59 -13.83
C GLU A 123 0.43 4.28 -13.14
N THR A 124 -0.81 3.84 -13.31
CA THR A 124 -1.35 2.59 -12.73
C THR A 124 -0.54 1.39 -13.22
N TRP A 125 -0.19 1.35 -14.50
CA TRP A 125 0.60 0.27 -15.07
C TRP A 125 1.99 0.19 -14.41
N PHE A 126 2.68 1.33 -14.28
CA PHE A 126 3.98 1.39 -13.60
C PHE A 126 3.86 1.08 -12.11
N ALA A 127 2.83 1.57 -11.42
CA ALA A 127 2.59 1.28 -10.01
C ALA A 127 2.38 -0.22 -9.77
N ILE A 128 1.63 -0.93 -10.63
CA ILE A 128 1.47 -2.40 -10.55
C ILE A 128 2.82 -3.10 -10.70
N THR A 129 3.63 -2.69 -11.69
CA THR A 129 4.97 -3.29 -11.88
C THR A 129 5.88 -3.09 -10.67
N ALA A 130 5.82 -1.91 -10.04
CA ALA A 130 6.58 -1.62 -8.82
C ALA A 130 6.09 -2.46 -7.63
N VAL A 131 4.77 -2.61 -7.41
CA VAL A 131 4.22 -3.51 -6.38
C VAL A 131 4.66 -4.96 -6.61
N ALA A 132 4.64 -5.44 -7.86
CA ALA A 132 5.07 -6.80 -8.20
C ALA A 132 6.56 -7.01 -7.89
N ASN A 133 7.40 -6.01 -8.13
CA ASN A 133 8.84 -6.09 -7.83
C ASN A 133 9.13 -6.07 -6.32
N PHE A 134 8.40 -5.25 -5.55
CA PHE A 134 8.56 -5.18 -4.10
C PHE A 134 8.05 -6.45 -3.39
N SER A 135 6.89 -6.98 -3.82
CA SER A 135 6.26 -8.15 -3.20
C SER A 135 7.06 -9.45 -3.37
N ARG A 136 7.71 -9.65 -4.53
CA ARG A 136 8.62 -10.78 -4.77
C ARG A 136 9.76 -10.85 -3.76
N THR A 137 10.23 -9.69 -3.30
CA THR A 137 11.30 -9.59 -2.30
C THR A 137 10.80 -9.92 -0.92
N PHE A 138 9.61 -9.44 -0.55
CA PHE A 138 9.02 -9.72 0.75
C PHE A 138 8.74 -11.22 0.93
N CYS A 139 8.22 -11.89 -0.11
CA CYS A 139 8.00 -13.34 -0.07
C CYS A 139 9.32 -14.15 -0.04
N ALA A 140 10.34 -13.73 -0.80
CA ALA A 140 11.66 -14.35 -0.75
C ALA A 140 12.36 -14.14 0.61
N ALA A 141 12.32 -12.93 1.15
CA ALA A 141 12.89 -12.61 2.47
C ALA A 141 12.15 -13.32 3.61
N PHE A 142 10.81 -13.42 3.52
CA PHE A 142 10.01 -14.18 4.50
C PHE A 142 10.25 -15.70 4.39
N SER A 143 10.43 -16.24 3.19
CA SER A 143 10.85 -17.63 3.00
C SER A 143 12.25 -17.90 3.55
N LEU A 144 13.18 -16.94 3.42
CA LEU A 144 14.51 -17.04 4.02
C LEU A 144 14.50 -16.85 5.54
N LEU A 145 13.59 -16.04 6.09
CA LEU A 145 13.40 -15.92 7.54
C LEU A 145 12.84 -17.22 8.15
N LYS A 146 12.06 -18.01 7.40
CA LYS A 146 11.71 -19.39 7.80
C LYS A 146 12.90 -20.35 7.80
N PHE A 147 14.01 -19.97 7.16
CA PHE A 147 15.26 -20.73 7.09
C PHE A 147 16.40 -20.14 7.94
N VAL A 148 16.16 -19.07 8.69
CA VAL A 148 17.09 -18.67 9.75
C VAL A 148 16.69 -19.50 10.98
N PRO A 149 17.40 -20.61 11.30
CA PRO A 149 17.32 -21.10 12.67
C PRO A 149 17.74 -19.93 13.54
N TYR A 150 16.95 -19.66 14.58
CA TYR A 150 17.29 -18.74 15.66
C TYR A 150 18.65 -19.16 16.24
N GLN A 151 19.74 -18.73 15.62
CA GLN A 151 21.07 -18.83 16.18
C GLN A 151 21.17 -17.63 17.10
N VAL A 152 21.04 -17.91 18.40
CA VAL A 152 21.30 -16.97 19.48
C VAL A 152 22.72 -16.43 19.27
N VAL A 153 22.84 -15.28 18.62
CA VAL A 153 24.09 -14.52 18.61
C VAL A 153 24.20 -13.90 20.00
N VAL A 154 24.90 -14.60 20.89
CA VAL A 154 25.32 -14.06 22.18
C VAL A 154 26.34 -12.97 21.88
N LEU A 155 25.93 -11.70 21.93
CA LEU A 155 26.86 -10.57 21.84
C LEU A 155 27.80 -10.60 23.05
N PRO A 156 29.14 -10.56 22.88
CA PRO A 156 30.04 -10.34 23.98
C PRO A 156 30.01 -8.85 24.33
N TYR A 157 29.12 -8.45 25.24
CA TYR A 157 29.32 -7.21 25.98
C TYR A 157 30.42 -7.45 27.02
N PRO A 158 31.39 -6.52 27.21
CA PRO A 158 32.29 -6.61 28.34
C PRO A 158 31.52 -6.30 29.62
N LEU A 159 31.38 -7.30 30.50
CA LEU A 159 30.90 -7.12 31.86
C LEU A 159 31.97 -6.36 32.66
N ILE A 160 31.75 -5.05 32.87
CA ILE A 160 32.40 -4.33 33.96
C ILE A 160 31.75 -4.83 35.26
N PHE A 161 32.40 -5.78 35.92
CA PHE A 161 32.00 -6.29 37.23
C PHE A 161 32.20 -5.21 38.29
N ASN A 162 31.10 -4.62 38.77
CA ASN A 162 31.05 -4.05 40.11
C ASN A 162 30.39 -5.06 41.06
N GLY A 163 31.22 -5.92 41.64
CA GLY A 163 31.12 -6.31 43.06
C GLY A 163 29.88 -7.04 43.60
N ILE A 164 28.91 -7.48 42.79
CA ILE A 164 27.76 -8.25 43.31
C ILE A 164 27.69 -9.59 42.58
N LYS A 165 27.87 -10.68 43.34
CA LYS A 165 27.84 -12.07 42.88
C LYS A 165 26.36 -12.45 42.59
N PRO A 166 25.96 -12.76 41.34
CA PRO A 166 24.65 -13.32 41.09
C PRO A 166 24.65 -14.82 41.43
N GLN A 167 23.62 -15.25 42.14
CA GLN A 167 23.37 -16.65 42.49
C GLN A 167 22.68 -17.32 41.30
N TYR A 168 23.43 -18.15 40.56
CA TYR A 168 22.89 -18.94 39.46
C TYR A 168 22.31 -20.24 40.03
N LEU A 169 21.00 -20.44 39.89
CA LEU A 169 20.39 -21.77 39.99
C LEU A 169 20.83 -22.55 38.74
N GLU A 170 21.79 -23.47 38.90
CA GLU A 170 22.11 -24.48 37.89
C GLU A 170 20.90 -25.41 37.74
N ILE A 171 20.09 -25.20 36.71
CA ILE A 171 19.14 -26.21 36.26
C ILE A 171 19.92 -27.15 35.35
N THR A 172 20.44 -28.24 35.91
CA THR A 172 21.12 -29.30 35.18
C THR A 172 20.16 -30.04 34.24
N ALA A 173 20.63 -30.39 33.05
CA ALA A 173 19.85 -31.07 32.00
C ALA A 173 19.39 -32.50 32.36
N SER A 174 19.58 -32.95 33.60
CA SER A 174 19.06 -34.21 34.16
C SER A 174 17.55 -34.17 34.46
N ASP A 175 16.94 -32.99 34.49
CA ASP A 175 15.60 -32.79 35.05
C ASP A 175 14.49 -32.75 34.00
N PHE A 176 14.82 -32.87 32.71
CA PHE A 176 13.84 -32.94 31.63
C PHE A 176 13.64 -34.38 31.15
N PRO A 177 12.43 -34.96 31.28
CA PRO A 177 12.14 -36.27 30.71
C PRO A 177 12.22 -36.21 29.18
N SER A 178 12.87 -37.21 28.58
CA SER A 178 13.02 -37.31 27.12
C SER A 178 11.66 -37.43 26.42
N LEU A 179 11.55 -36.88 25.20
CA LEU A 179 10.31 -36.87 24.40
C LEU A 179 9.72 -38.28 24.15
N ASN A 180 10.53 -39.33 24.23
CA ASN A 180 10.08 -40.73 24.08
C ASN A 180 9.22 -41.21 25.25
N THR A 181 9.38 -40.66 26.45
CA THR A 181 8.59 -41.05 27.64
C THR A 181 7.21 -40.41 27.65
N LEU A 182 7.05 -39.23 27.04
CA LEU A 182 5.76 -38.54 26.93
C LEU A 182 4.89 -39.15 25.82
N TYR A 183 5.49 -39.60 24.72
CA TYR A 183 4.75 -40.26 23.62
C TYR A 183 4.16 -41.61 24.05
N ASN A 184 4.91 -42.43 24.80
CA ASN A 184 4.43 -43.73 25.29
C ASN A 184 3.29 -43.65 26.33
N LYS A 185 3.07 -42.47 26.95
CA LYS A 185 2.02 -42.28 27.97
C LYS A 185 0.66 -41.95 27.35
N SER A 186 0.60 -41.47 26.11
CA SER A 186 -0.67 -41.15 25.42
C SER A 186 -1.29 -42.32 24.64
N SER A 187 -0.61 -43.47 24.54
CA SER A 187 -1.00 -44.57 23.64
C SER A 187 -1.59 -45.81 24.33
N GLN A 188 -1.91 -45.75 25.62
CA GLN A 188 -2.55 -46.87 26.33
C GLN A 188 -4.09 -46.76 26.22
N PRO A 189 -4.81 -47.78 25.72
CA PRO A 189 -6.27 -47.77 25.66
C PRO A 189 -6.89 -47.94 27.06
N LEU A 190 -7.96 -47.19 27.33
CA LEU A 190 -8.79 -47.31 28.54
C LEU A 190 -9.41 -48.72 28.61
N MET A 191 -8.82 -49.62 29.39
CA MET A 191 -9.47 -50.85 29.84
C MET A 191 -10.39 -50.50 31.02
N PHE A 192 -11.69 -50.46 30.75
CA PHE A 192 -12.73 -50.57 31.78
C PHE A 192 -12.65 -51.98 32.40
N THR A 193 -12.36 -52.08 33.69
CA THR A 193 -12.60 -53.30 34.47
C THR A 193 -13.77 -53.08 35.41
N SER A 194 -14.80 -53.90 35.24
CA SER A 194 -15.99 -54.04 36.06
C SER A 194 -15.67 -54.48 37.49
N ILE A 195 -16.27 -53.79 38.47
CA ILE A 195 -16.90 -54.39 39.66
C ILE A 195 -18.18 -53.61 39.92
#